data_AF-A0A0A0IGR2-F1
#
_entry.id   AF-A0A0A0IGR2-F1
#
_cell.length_a   1.000
_cell.length_b   1.000
_cell.length_c   1.000
_cell.angle_alpha   90.00
_cell.angle_beta   90.00
_cell.angle_gamma   90.00
#
_symmetry.space_group_name_H-M   'P 1'
#
loop_
_entity.id
_entity.type
_entity.pdbx_description
1 polymer ?
#
loop_
_entity_poly.entity_id
_entity_poly.type
_entity_poly.pdbx_seq_one_letter_code
_entity_poly.pdbx_strand_id
1 'polypeptide(L)'
;MNHENARKIAAQAIGYISMIIFLIIFLLILNWFFKITSYQRLEGMPLMMANFTGPIGVVLGIVSIIIEPNKVGKIGIACNLIIWILPCLYWFLGTLILGV
;
A
#
# COMPACT_ATOMS: atom_id res chain seq x y z
N MET A 1 -26.30 1.32 21.10
CA MET A 1 -25.67 1.02 19.79
C MET A 1 -25.31 -0.45 19.78
N ASN A 2 -25.80 -1.24 18.82
CA ASN A 2 -25.58 -2.70 18.82
C ASN A 2 -24.08 -3.01 18.66
N HIS A 3 -23.49 -3.82 19.54
CA HIS A 3 -22.04 -4.08 19.55
C HIS A 3 -21.55 -4.70 18.22
N GLU A 4 -22.41 -5.43 17.53
CA GLU A 4 -22.17 -6.01 16.21
C GLU A 4 -21.97 -4.94 15.12
N ASN A 5 -22.82 -3.90 15.11
CA ASN A 5 -22.68 -2.79 14.17
C ASN A 5 -21.40 -1.98 14.41
N ALA A 6 -20.99 -1.82 15.67
CA ALA A 6 -19.76 -1.12 16.02
C ALA A 6 -18.52 -1.86 15.49
N ARG A 7 -18.47 -3.19 15.61
CA ARG A 7 -17.37 -4.02 15.08
C ARG A 7 -17.28 -3.94 13.56
N LYS A 8 -18.41 -3.98 12.87
CA LYS A 8 -18.46 -3.89 11.40
C LYS A 8 -17.96 -2.53 10.89
N ILE A 9 -18.37 -1.43 11.53
CA ILE A 9 -17.90 -0.07 11.18
C ILE A 9 -16.39 0.05 11.43
N ALA A 10 -15.90 -0.44 12.58
CA ALA A 10 -14.48 -0.40 12.90
C ALA A 10 -13.64 -1.21 11.90
N ALA A 11 -14.09 -2.42 11.54
CA ALA A 11 -13.42 -3.26 10.54
C ALA A 11 -13.34 -2.55 9.18
N GLN A 12 -14.43 -1.95 8.72
CA GLN A 12 -14.45 -1.19 7.48
C GLN A 12 -13.51 0.01 7.53
N ALA A 13 -13.52 0.78 8.63
CA ALA A 13 -12.63 1.92 8.81
C ALA A 13 -11.15 1.51 8.71
N ILE A 14 -10.75 0.41 9.37
CA ILE A 14 -9.39 -0.13 9.28
C ILE A 14 -9.06 -0.55 7.84
N GLY A 15 -10.01 -1.16 7.13
CA GLY A 15 -9.85 -1.52 5.72
C GLY A 15 -9.64 -0.29 4.83
N TYR A 16 -10.38 0.80 5.08
CA TYR A 16 -10.19 2.07 4.38
C TYR A 16 -8.83 2.70 4.68
N ILE A 17 -8.36 2.64 5.93
CA ILE A 17 -7.02 3.13 6.30
C ILE A 17 -5.94 2.36 5.53
N SER A 18 -6.05 1.02 5.45
CA SER A 18 -5.16 0.18 4.62
C SER A 18 -5.15 0.61 3.14
N MET A 19 -6.32 0.93 2.59
CA MET A 19 -6.45 1.42 1.21
C MET A 19 -5.88 2.83 1.01
N ILE A 20 -6.05 3.73 1.99
CA ILE A 20 -5.51 5.09 1.93
C ILE A 20 -3.98 5.07 1.94
N ILE A 21 -3.38 4.21 2.78
CA ILE A 21 -1.91 4.01 2.80
C ILE A 21 -1.42 3.60 1.41
N PHE A 22 -2.08 2.60 0.79
CA PHE A 22 -1.79 2.20 -0.58
C PHE A 22 -1.91 3.38 -1.55
N LEU A 23 -3.01 4.13 -1.49
CA LEU A 23 -3.29 5.24 -2.42
C LEU A 23 -2.23 6.34 -2.34
N ILE A 24 -1.81 6.71 -1.13
CA ILE A 24 -0.78 7.73 -0.90
C ILE A 24 0.53 7.31 -1.55
N ILE A 25 0.97 6.07 -1.28
CA ILE A 25 2.23 5.54 -1.82
C ILE A 25 2.15 5.37 -3.32
N PHE A 26 1.03 4.87 -3.84
CA PHE A 26 0.77 4.74 -5.27
C PHE A 26 0.92 6.07 -5.99
N LEU A 27 0.29 7.12 -5.45
CA LEU A 27 0.36 8.46 -6.02
C LEU A 27 1.78 9.04 -5.95
N LEU A 28 2.53 8.79 -4.87
CA LEU A 28 3.92 9.21 -4.78
C LEU A 28 4.81 8.51 -5.82
N ILE A 29 4.62 7.20 -6.02
CA ILE A 29 5.34 6.43 -7.05
C ILE A 29 4.99 6.95 -8.45
N LEU A 30 3.70 7.14 -8.74
CA LEU A 30 3.23 7.69 -10.02
C LEU A 30 3.78 9.10 -10.26
N ASN A 31 3.76 9.96 -9.25
CA ASN A 31 4.29 11.31 -9.32
C ASN A 31 5.80 11.31 -9.64
N TRP A 32 6.55 10.41 -9.03
CA TRP A 32 7.97 10.22 -9.35
C TRP A 32 8.17 9.72 -10.78
N PHE A 33 7.39 8.73 -11.22
CA PHE A 33 7.51 8.13 -12.57
C PHE A 33 7.14 9.12 -13.69
N PHE A 34 6.04 9.85 -13.53
CA PHE A 34 5.54 10.80 -14.53
C PHE A 34 6.11 12.21 -14.38
N LYS A 35 6.96 12.45 -13.37
CA LYS A 35 7.63 13.75 -13.17
C LYS A 35 6.66 14.93 -13.03
N ILE A 36 5.46 14.70 -12.49
CA ILE A 36 4.33 15.65 -12.50
C ILE A 36 4.61 16.87 -11.62
N THR A 37 5.27 16.70 -10.48
CA THR A 37 5.53 17.78 -9.51
C THR A 37 7.01 17.87 -9.10
N SER A 38 7.39 18.96 -8.44
CA SER A 38 8.77 19.24 -7.97
C SER A 38 9.30 18.25 -6.90
N TYR A 39 8.46 17.31 -6.44
CA TYR A 39 8.85 16.24 -5.53
C TYR A 39 9.84 15.21 -6.13
N GLN A 40 10.33 15.43 -7.35
CA GLN A 40 11.40 14.64 -7.97
C GLN A 40 12.69 14.57 -7.12
N ARG A 41 12.93 15.54 -6.24
CA ARG A 41 14.05 15.50 -5.28
C ARG A 41 14.01 14.32 -4.30
N LEU A 42 12.86 13.67 -4.16
CA LEU A 42 12.74 12.47 -3.34
C LEU A 42 13.32 11.23 -4.03
N GLU A 43 13.68 11.29 -5.32
CA GLU A 43 14.30 10.19 -6.07
C GLU A 43 13.62 8.83 -5.80
N GLY A 44 14.38 7.76 -5.55
CA GLY A 44 13.85 6.43 -5.24
C GLY A 44 13.20 6.28 -3.86
N MET A 45 13.04 7.35 -3.08
CA MET A 45 12.47 7.29 -1.73
C MET A 45 11.02 6.78 -1.69
N PRO A 46 10.11 7.10 -2.63
CA PRO A 46 8.77 6.50 -2.67
C PRO A 46 8.79 4.97 -2.81
N LEU A 47 9.75 4.44 -3.58
CA LEU A 47 9.95 2.99 -3.73
C LEU A 47 10.46 2.37 -2.43
N MET A 48 11.34 3.05 -1.69
CA MET A 48 11.77 2.60 -0.37
C MET A 48 10.63 2.66 0.66
N MET A 49 9.82 3.72 0.64
CA MET A 49 8.65 3.86 1.52
C MET A 49 7.67 2.70 1.31
N ALA A 50 7.41 2.31 0.07
CA ALA A 50 6.56 1.16 -0.26
C ALA A 50 7.02 -0.15 0.42
N ASN A 51 8.33 -0.34 0.61
CA ASN A 51 8.86 -1.53 1.31
C ASN A 51 8.49 -1.59 2.79
N PHE A 52 8.27 -0.44 3.43
CA PHE A 52 7.86 -0.35 4.84
C PHE A 52 6.34 -0.25 4.97
N THR A 53 5.69 0.59 4.16
CA THR A 53 4.26 0.85 4.25
C THR A 53 3.41 -0.27 3.66
N GLY A 54 3.92 -1.00 2.67
CA GLY A 54 3.25 -2.17 2.09
C GLY A 54 2.94 -3.24 3.13
N PRO A 55 3.92 -3.78 3.88
CA PRO A 55 3.68 -4.74 4.96
C PRO A 55 2.71 -4.21 6.04
N ILE A 56 2.83 -2.94 6.42
CA ILE A 56 1.93 -2.29 7.39
C ILE A 56 0.49 -2.29 6.85
N GLY A 57 0.30 -1.90 5.59
CA GLY A 57 -1.00 -1.89 4.93
C GLY A 57 -1.60 -3.29 4.80
N VAL A 58 -0.78 -4.31 4.55
CA VAL A 58 -1.19 -5.73 4.55
C VAL A 58 -1.66 -6.16 5.93
N VAL A 59 -0.89 -5.88 6.99
CA VAL A 59 -1.26 -6.22 8.38
C VAL A 59 -2.59 -5.56 8.76
N LEU A 60 -2.76 -4.27 8.45
CA LEU A 60 -4.02 -3.57 8.70
C LEU A 60 -5.20 -4.18 7.93
N GLY A 61 -4.97 -4.57 6.67
CA GLY A 61 -5.98 -5.26 5.87
C GLY A 61 -6.36 -6.64 6.45
N ILE A 62 -5.38 -7.40 6.95
CA ILE A 62 -5.61 -8.69 7.62
C ILE A 62 -6.41 -8.48 8.91
N VAL A 63 -6.01 -7.52 9.75
CA VAL A 63 -6.72 -7.17 10.99
C VAL A 63 -8.17 -6.79 10.70
N SER A 64 -8.41 -6.02 9.63
CA SER A 64 -9.77 -5.67 9.18
C SER A 64 -10.62 -6.91 8.87
N ILE A 65 -10.06 -7.91 8.17
CA ILE A 65 -10.78 -9.15 7.81
C ILE A 65 -11.00 -10.06 9.03
N ILE A 66 -10.04 -10.13 9.95
CA ILE A 66 -10.16 -10.93 11.18
C ILE A 66 -11.29 -10.40 12.07
N ILE A 67 -11.47 -9.08 12.14
CA ILE A 67 -12.56 -8.47 12.91
C ILE A 67 -13.91 -8.75 12.25
N GLU A 68 -14.02 -8.50 10.95
CA GLU A 68 -15.23 -8.76 10.17
C GLU A 68 -14.87 -8.97 8.70
N PRO A 69 -15.26 -10.10 8.06
CA PRO A 69 -14.95 -10.37 6.67
C PRO A 69 -15.55 -9.30 5.75
N ASN A 70 -14.69 -8.49 5.13
CA ASN A 70 -15.13 -7.39 4.28
C ASN A 70 -14.31 -7.34 2.97
N LYS A 71 -14.94 -6.81 1.92
CA LYS A 71 -14.29 -6.70 0.59
C LYS A 71 -13.16 -5.67 0.58
N VAL A 72 -13.31 -4.59 1.36
CA VAL A 72 -12.36 -3.47 1.39
C VAL A 72 -10.99 -3.90 1.91
N GLY A 73 -10.94 -4.67 3.00
CA GLY A 73 -9.72 -5.24 3.56
C GLY A 73 -9.06 -6.23 2.61
N LYS A 74 -9.83 -7.07 1.89
CA LYS A 74 -9.27 -7.98 0.87
C LYS A 74 -8.59 -7.21 -0.27
N ILE A 75 -9.24 -6.17 -0.77
CA ILE A 75 -8.68 -5.31 -1.81
C ILE A 75 -7.45 -4.57 -1.26
N GLY A 76 -7.52 -4.03 -0.04
CA GLY A 76 -6.41 -3.38 0.65
C GLY A 76 -5.19 -4.27 0.77
N ILE A 77 -5.35 -5.54 1.15
CA ILE A 77 -4.24 -6.52 1.19
C ILE A 77 -3.64 -6.71 -0.20
N ALA A 78 -4.47 -6.99 -1.22
CA ALA A 78 -3.98 -7.24 -2.57
C ALA A 78 -3.21 -6.03 -3.12
N CYS A 79 -3.76 -4.83 -2.96
CA CYS A 79 -3.14 -3.57 -3.38
C CYS A 79 -1.81 -3.31 -2.66
N ASN A 80 -1.75 -3.48 -1.34
CA ASN A 80 -0.52 -3.28 -0.57
C ASN A 80 0.54 -4.35 -0.88
N LEU A 81 0.15 -5.60 -1.15
CA LEU A 81 1.08 -6.64 -1.63
C LEU A 81 1.69 -6.28 -2.99
N ILE A 82 0.87 -5.79 -3.93
CA ILE A 82 1.36 -5.37 -5.25
C ILE A 82 2.37 -4.23 -5.09
N ILE A 83 2.05 -3.20 -4.31
CA ILE A 83 2.96 -2.09 -4.04
C ILE A 83 4.22 -2.52 -3.31
N TRP A 84 4.15 -3.56 -2.49
CA TRP A 84 5.33 -4.09 -1.81
C TRP A 84 6.26 -4.85 -2.76
N ILE A 85 5.72 -5.56 -3.74
CA ILE A 85 6.50 -6.35 -4.71
C ILE A 85 7.08 -5.47 -5.83
N LEU A 86 6.38 -4.41 -6.23
CA LEU A 86 6.75 -3.57 -7.37
C LEU A 86 8.19 -2.99 -7.27
N PRO A 87 8.62 -2.41 -6.12
CA PRO A 87 9.98 -1.90 -5.95
C PRO A 87 11.05 -2.99 -6.08
N CYS A 88 10.79 -4.18 -5.54
CA CYS A 88 11.69 -5.32 -5.66
C CYS A 88 11.88 -5.73 -7.12
N LEU A 89 10.80 -5.79 -7.90
CA LEU A 89 10.88 -6.06 -9.34
C LEU A 89 11.64 -4.97 -10.08
N TYR A 90 11.41 -3.70 -9.74
CA TYR A 90 12.12 -2.58 -10.35
C TYR A 90 13.63 -2.66 -10.11
N TRP A 91 14.07 -2.92 -8.88
CA TRP A 91 15.50 -3.07 -8.57
C TRP A 91 16.10 -4.31 -9.22
N PHE A 92 15.40 -5.44 -9.21
CA PHE A 92 15.87 -6.67 -9.84
C PHE A 92 16.02 -6.50 -11.36
N LEU A 93 15.05 -5.89 -12.03
CA LEU A 93 15.16 -5.55 -13.45
C LEU A 93 16.28 -4.53 -13.70
N GLY A 94 16.44 -3.54 -12.83
CA GLY A 94 17.52 -2.57 -12.89
C GLY A 94 18.89 -3.25 -12.88
N THR A 95 19.15 -4.12 -11.92
CA THR A 95 20.42 -4.88 -11.82
C THR A 95 20.63 -5.80 -13.03
N LEU A 96 19.58 -6.50 -13.49
CA LEU A 96 19.68 -7.47 -14.58
C LEU A 96 19.90 -6.80 -15.95
N ILE A 97 19.30 -5.63 -16.19
CA ILE A 97 19.42 -4.90 -17.46
C ILE A 97 20.66 -4.00 -17.48
N LEU A 98 20.97 -3.34 -16.35
CA LEU A 98 22.05 -2.35 -16.27
C LEU A 98 23.39 -2.94 -15.80
N GLY A 99 23.41 -4.20 -15.34
CA GLY A 99 24.64 -4.93 -15.04
C GLY A 99 25.45 -4.42 -13.84
N VAL A 100 24.82 -3.64 -12.95
CA VAL A 100 25.40 -3.11 -11.70
C VAL A 100 24.67 -3.69 -10.51
#